data_AF-A0A843BF89-F1
#
_entry.id   AF-A0A843BF89-F1
#
_cell.length_a   1.000
_cell.length_b   1.000
_cell.length_c   1.000
_cell.angle_alpha   90.00
_cell.angle_beta   90.00
_cell.angle_gamma   90.00
#
_symmetry.space_group_name_H-M   'P 1'
#
loop_
_entity.id
_entity.type
_entity.pdbx_description
1 polymer ?
#
loop_
_entity_poly.entity_id
_entity_poly.type
_entity_poly.pdbx_seq_one_letter_code
_entity_poly.pdbx_strand_id
1 'polypeptide(L)'
;MARQRMHSPAYFRCVVSERFSYYRAAGRRRLADLAGAVRGGLGSSPYSIPPRFFYDDAGSALFEKICSLPEYYPTRTETGILGSVRRELAGLLGGGFRLVELGSGHSTKTRRVLDALEDASPGTEYVPIDISDVVEAGAGSLVDDYPGVAVTGVVDTYEGGLALVRGMDGPPNLVAFLGSSLGNMCPDESAAFLDMVRSMMRPGDMFLLGLDLVKDRSILEAAYNDSAGVTARFNLNILRRINRELGADFETSLFSHQAPYNADEDRIEMYLVSEDRQTVHIPGAGITLRLRRGDRIHTENSYKYTVPQIRTMARDAGFAVRRLWLDKGGLFSVTLMEPA
;
A
#
# COMPACT_ATOMS: atom_id res chain seq x y z
N MET A 1 27.31 2.69 -30.07
CA MET A 1 27.38 2.32 -28.65
C MET A 1 26.13 1.53 -28.31
N ALA A 2 26.31 0.33 -27.75
CA ALA A 2 25.31 -0.75 -27.75
C ALA A 2 24.10 -0.43 -26.85
N ARG A 3 22.88 -0.56 -27.39
CA ARG A 3 21.64 -0.64 -26.61
C ARG A 3 21.56 -2.01 -25.97
N GLN A 4 21.72 -2.09 -24.65
CA GLN A 4 21.59 -3.34 -23.90
C GLN A 4 20.10 -3.68 -23.80
N ARG A 5 19.67 -4.71 -24.54
CA ARG A 5 18.36 -5.34 -24.36
C ARG A 5 18.42 -6.21 -23.11
N MET A 6 17.88 -5.74 -21.98
CA MET A 6 17.43 -6.65 -20.93
C MET A 6 16.12 -7.30 -21.39
N HIS A 7 16.21 -8.37 -22.17
CA HIS A 7 15.14 -9.36 -22.18
C HIS A 7 15.34 -10.24 -20.94
N SER A 8 14.77 -9.80 -19.81
CA SER A 8 14.54 -10.74 -18.71
C SER A 8 13.38 -11.65 -19.15
N PRO A 9 13.54 -12.98 -19.21
CA PRO A 9 12.46 -13.90 -19.59
C PRO A 9 11.25 -13.82 -18.63
N ALA A 10 11.40 -13.11 -17.51
CA ALA A 10 10.37 -12.92 -16.49
C ALA A 10 9.49 -11.67 -16.67
N TYR A 11 9.72 -10.79 -17.66
CA TYR A 11 8.89 -9.59 -17.87
C TYR A 11 8.62 -9.29 -19.35
N PHE A 12 7.40 -8.82 -19.62
CA PHE A 12 7.04 -8.12 -20.86
C PHE A 12 7.22 -6.62 -20.66
N ARG A 13 7.89 -5.95 -21.58
CA ARG A 13 8.02 -4.49 -21.58
C ARG A 13 7.09 -3.88 -22.61
N CYS A 14 6.23 -2.96 -22.19
CA CYS A 14 5.41 -2.13 -23.05
C CYS A 14 5.98 -0.71 -23.08
N VAL A 15 6.12 -0.12 -24.27
CA VAL A 15 6.58 1.27 -24.43
C VAL A 15 5.39 2.07 -24.93
N VAL A 16 4.96 3.05 -24.14
CA VAL A 16 3.80 3.90 -24.42
C VAL A 16 4.24 5.20 -25.08
N SER A 17 5.33 5.81 -24.59
CA SER A 17 5.97 7.00 -25.16
C SER A 17 7.47 6.99 -24.88
N GLU A 18 8.19 8.02 -25.34
CA GLU A 18 9.63 8.18 -25.05
C GLU A 18 9.92 8.28 -23.54
N ARG A 19 8.98 8.85 -22.76
CA ARG A 19 9.12 9.05 -21.31
C ARG A 19 8.24 8.12 -20.48
N PHE A 20 7.51 7.20 -21.11
CA PHE A 20 6.68 6.24 -20.40
C PHE A 20 6.80 4.83 -20.97
N SER A 21 7.27 3.91 -20.13
CA SER A 21 7.19 2.47 -20.37
C SER A 21 6.77 1.74 -19.11
N TYR A 22 6.33 0.49 -19.24
CA TYR A 22 6.09 -0.36 -18.07
C TYR A 22 6.52 -1.81 -18.33
N TYR A 23 6.89 -2.49 -17.26
CA TYR A 23 7.16 -3.92 -17.20
C TYR A 23 5.98 -4.63 -16.57
N ARG A 24 5.64 -5.81 -17.09
CA ARG A 24 4.62 -6.70 -16.53
C ARG A 24 5.19 -8.09 -16.40
N ALA A 25 5.09 -8.71 -15.23
CA ALA A 25 5.64 -10.03 -15.00
C ALA A 25 5.07 -11.06 -16.03
N ALA A 26 5.97 -11.79 -16.69
CA ALA A 26 5.67 -12.83 -17.66
C ALA A 26 5.26 -14.10 -16.93
N GLY A 27 3.98 -14.14 -16.61
CA GLY A 27 3.40 -15.17 -15.76
C GLY A 27 2.77 -14.52 -14.55
N ARG A 28 1.54 -14.93 -14.23
CA ARG A 28 0.95 -14.60 -12.93
C ARG A 28 1.83 -15.25 -11.86
N ARG A 29 2.82 -14.55 -11.32
CA ARG A 29 3.28 -14.78 -9.93
C ARG A 29 2.08 -14.49 -9.06
N ARG A 30 1.20 -15.49 -8.99
CA ARG A 30 -0.09 -15.38 -8.35
C ARG A 30 0.23 -15.36 -6.87
N LEU A 31 0.15 -14.16 -6.25
CA LEU A 31 -0.41 -14.08 -4.89
C LEU A 31 -1.57 -15.09 -4.84
N ALA A 32 -1.70 -15.86 -3.76
CA ALA A 32 -2.75 -16.87 -3.62
C ALA A 32 -4.04 -16.32 -4.25
N ASP A 33 -4.57 -16.99 -5.27
CA ASP A 33 -5.72 -16.43 -5.99
C ASP A 33 -6.90 -16.30 -5.03
N LEU A 34 -7.85 -15.42 -5.37
CA LEU A 34 -8.98 -15.10 -4.49
C LEU A 34 -9.68 -16.39 -4.00
N ALA A 35 -9.80 -17.41 -4.85
CA ALA A 35 -10.35 -18.71 -4.49
C ALA A 35 -9.57 -19.42 -3.39
N GLY A 36 -8.24 -19.51 -3.52
CA GLY A 36 -7.37 -20.11 -2.50
C GLY A 36 -7.41 -19.37 -1.17
N ALA A 37 -7.39 -18.02 -1.20
CA ALA A 37 -7.47 -17.21 0.00
C ALA A 37 -8.83 -17.34 0.71
N VAL A 38 -9.93 -17.33 -0.05
CA VAL A 38 -11.28 -17.54 0.49
C VAL A 38 -11.44 -18.94 1.07
N ARG A 39 -10.93 -19.97 0.39
CA ARG A 39 -10.94 -21.34 0.91
C ARG A 39 -10.19 -21.46 2.23
N GLY A 40 -8.99 -20.90 2.31
CA GLY A 40 -8.16 -20.95 3.52
C GLY A 40 -8.75 -20.14 4.68
N GLY A 41 -9.18 -18.91 4.39
CA GLY A 41 -9.61 -17.95 5.41
C GLY A 41 -11.05 -18.12 5.87
N LEU A 42 -11.95 -18.61 5.02
CA LEU A 42 -13.36 -18.86 5.39
C LEU A 42 -13.67 -20.35 5.63
N GLY A 43 -12.69 -21.24 5.41
CA GLY A 43 -12.85 -22.68 5.61
C GLY A 43 -12.88 -23.12 7.08
N SER A 44 -12.27 -22.34 7.99
CA SER A 44 -12.22 -22.62 9.43
C SER A 44 -12.27 -21.33 10.25
N SER A 45 -12.89 -21.39 11.42
CA SER A 45 -12.92 -20.27 12.38
C SER A 45 -11.58 -20.16 13.13
N PRO A 46 -11.03 -18.96 13.38
CA PRO A 46 -11.59 -17.64 13.06
C PRO A 46 -11.57 -17.32 11.56
N TYR A 47 -12.64 -16.70 11.06
CA TYR A 47 -12.78 -16.38 9.64
C TYR A 47 -11.99 -15.13 9.27
N SER A 48 -11.27 -15.15 8.15
CA SER A 48 -10.55 -13.99 7.65
C SER A 48 -10.51 -13.91 6.12
N ILE A 49 -10.37 -12.68 5.60
CA ILE A 49 -10.09 -12.42 4.19
C ILE A 49 -8.96 -11.40 4.12
N PRO A 50 -7.86 -11.66 3.39
CA PRO A 50 -6.75 -10.71 3.32
C PRO A 50 -7.14 -9.36 2.68
N PRO A 51 -6.69 -8.21 3.22
CA PRO A 51 -7.11 -6.87 2.78
C PRO A 51 -6.69 -6.52 1.35
N ARG A 52 -5.64 -7.17 0.82
CA ARG A 52 -5.22 -7.00 -0.58
C ARG A 52 -6.33 -7.26 -1.60
N PHE A 53 -7.37 -8.01 -1.24
CA PHE A 53 -8.50 -8.28 -2.13
C PHE A 53 -9.58 -7.19 -2.14
N PHE A 54 -9.49 -6.17 -1.28
CA PHE A 54 -10.40 -5.03 -1.37
C PHE A 54 -10.28 -4.29 -2.70
N TYR A 55 -9.07 -4.23 -3.27
CA TYR A 55 -8.71 -3.35 -4.37
C TYR A 55 -9.02 -3.95 -5.76
N ASP A 56 -10.28 -4.34 -6.00
CA ASP A 56 -10.80 -4.33 -7.37
C ASP A 56 -11.15 -2.88 -7.79
N ASP A 57 -11.54 -2.64 -9.04
CA ASP A 57 -11.83 -1.28 -9.53
C ASP A 57 -12.81 -0.52 -8.63
N ALA A 58 -13.86 -1.20 -8.16
CA ALA A 58 -14.87 -0.62 -7.27
C ALA A 58 -14.32 -0.30 -5.88
N GLY A 59 -13.52 -1.22 -5.30
CA GLY A 59 -12.90 -1.02 -4.00
C GLY A 59 -11.82 0.06 -4.02
N SER A 60 -11.03 0.14 -5.09
CA SER A 60 -10.06 1.22 -5.29
C SER A 60 -10.76 2.59 -5.36
N ALA A 61 -11.85 2.72 -6.12
CA ALA A 61 -12.64 3.95 -6.16
C ALA A 61 -13.32 4.29 -4.82
N LEU A 62 -13.67 3.30 -4.01
CA LEU A 62 -14.16 3.53 -2.64
C LEU A 62 -13.03 4.01 -1.72
N PHE A 63 -11.84 3.44 -1.83
CA PHE A 63 -10.68 3.87 -1.05
C PHE A 63 -10.24 5.31 -1.38
N GLU A 64 -10.32 5.73 -2.65
CA GLU A 64 -10.12 7.13 -3.02
C GLU A 64 -11.09 8.08 -2.32
N LYS A 65 -12.37 7.67 -2.23
CA LYS A 65 -13.37 8.44 -1.49
C LYS A 65 -13.03 8.49 -0.01
N ILE A 66 -12.60 7.36 0.59
CA ILE A 66 -12.14 7.30 1.98
C ILE A 66 -11.02 8.31 2.22
N CYS A 67 -10.03 8.38 1.32
CA CYS A 67 -8.91 9.31 1.41
C CYS A 67 -9.32 10.80 1.45
N SER A 68 -10.55 11.13 1.04
CA SER A 68 -11.09 12.49 1.00
C SER A 68 -12.06 12.79 2.14
N LEU A 69 -12.37 11.82 3.01
CA LEU A 69 -13.31 12.01 4.11
C LEU A 69 -12.74 12.90 5.21
N PRO A 70 -13.60 13.69 5.89
CA PRO A 70 -13.16 14.52 7.00
C PRO A 70 -12.62 13.67 8.17
N GLU A 71 -13.18 12.49 8.43
CA GLU A 71 -12.71 11.60 9.49
C GLU A 71 -11.36 10.94 9.14
N TYR A 72 -11.11 10.63 7.87
CA TYR A 72 -9.89 9.91 7.44
C TYR A 72 -8.69 10.85 7.27
N TYR A 73 -8.03 11.16 8.39
CA TYR A 73 -6.86 12.04 8.44
C TYR A 73 -5.57 11.54 7.80
N PRO A 74 -5.27 10.22 7.65
CA PRO A 74 -3.93 9.78 7.25
C PRO A 74 -3.44 10.42 5.94
N THR A 75 -4.26 10.40 4.89
CA THR A 75 -3.86 10.91 3.57
C THR A 75 -3.54 12.40 3.58
N ARG A 76 -4.42 13.23 4.16
CA ARG A 76 -4.19 14.69 4.23
C ARG A 76 -3.00 15.04 5.11
N THR A 77 -2.79 14.29 6.19
CA THR A 77 -1.73 14.55 7.16
C THR A 77 -0.37 14.21 6.56
N GLU A 78 -0.23 13.04 5.97
CA GLU A 78 0.98 12.62 5.27
C GLU A 78 1.32 13.56 4.10
N THR A 79 0.32 13.94 3.28
CA THR A 79 0.51 14.90 2.19
C THR A 79 1.00 16.26 2.72
N GLY A 80 0.45 16.71 3.85
CA GLY A 80 0.87 17.94 4.52
C GLY A 80 2.32 17.89 5.01
N ILE A 81 2.75 16.75 5.59
CA ILE A 81 4.14 16.52 5.99
C ILE A 81 5.04 16.62 4.76
N LEU A 82 4.77 15.82 3.72
CA LEU A 82 5.59 15.78 2.49
C LEU A 82 5.72 17.16 1.83
N GLY A 83 4.64 17.94 1.79
CA GLY A 83 4.68 19.32 1.29
C GLY A 83 5.53 20.24 2.16
N SER A 84 5.45 20.13 3.48
CA SER A 84 6.22 20.98 4.41
C SER A 84 7.71 20.66 4.45
N VAL A 85 8.09 19.41 4.20
CA VAL A 85 9.49 18.96 4.29
C VAL A 85 10.22 18.99 2.96
N ARG A 86 9.55 19.34 1.85
CA ARG A 86 10.08 19.37 0.48
C ARG A 86 11.53 19.87 0.39
N ARG A 87 11.81 21.06 0.94
CA ARG A 87 13.16 21.68 0.89
C ARG A 87 14.19 20.94 1.76
N GLU A 88 13.79 20.49 2.94
CA GLU A 88 14.68 19.74 3.84
C GLU A 88 14.99 18.37 3.24
N LEU A 89 13.99 17.68 2.70
CA LEU A 89 14.14 16.41 2.00
C LEU A 89 15.08 16.56 0.81
N ALA A 90 14.89 17.56 -0.05
CA ALA A 90 15.79 17.85 -1.17
C ALA A 90 17.25 18.04 -0.70
N GLY A 91 17.47 18.79 0.38
CA GLY A 91 18.80 19.00 0.96
C GLY A 91 19.43 17.75 1.58
N LEU A 92 18.62 16.87 2.20
CA LEU A 92 19.10 15.60 2.75
C LEU A 92 19.48 14.58 1.66
N LEU A 93 18.78 14.61 0.53
CA LEU A 93 19.11 13.79 -0.63
C LEU A 93 20.39 14.29 -1.30
N GLY A 94 20.54 15.61 -1.47
CA GLY A 94 21.81 16.23 -1.88
C GLY A 94 22.30 15.86 -3.31
N GLY A 95 21.43 15.27 -4.13
CA GLY A 95 21.73 14.83 -5.50
C GLY A 95 20.54 14.19 -6.20
N GLY A 96 20.75 13.66 -7.40
CA GLY A 96 19.72 12.96 -8.16
C GLY A 96 19.41 11.57 -7.62
N PHE A 97 18.12 11.28 -7.43
CA PHE A 97 17.62 9.96 -7.05
C PHE A 97 16.55 9.50 -8.04
N ARG A 98 16.45 8.19 -8.22
CA ARG A 98 15.26 7.55 -8.81
C ARG A 98 14.22 7.35 -7.71
N LEU A 99 13.00 7.84 -7.90
CA LEU A 99 11.88 7.52 -7.00
C LEU A 99 11.33 6.13 -7.33
N VAL A 100 11.31 5.24 -6.35
CA VAL A 100 10.74 3.90 -6.48
C VAL A 100 9.60 3.78 -5.48
N GLU A 101 8.34 3.79 -5.93
CA GLU A 101 7.19 3.77 -5.02
C GLU A 101 6.54 2.39 -4.95
N LEU A 102 6.41 1.86 -3.73
CA LEU A 102 5.75 0.59 -3.46
C LEU A 102 4.27 0.84 -3.18
N GLY A 103 3.38 0.28 -4.01
CA GLY A 103 1.93 0.50 -3.89
C GLY A 103 1.53 1.91 -4.30
N SER A 104 1.82 2.27 -5.55
CA SER A 104 1.73 3.66 -6.04
C SER A 104 0.32 4.25 -6.04
N GLY A 105 -0.72 3.40 -6.09
CA GLY A 105 -2.12 3.83 -6.17
C GLY A 105 -2.31 4.96 -7.20
N HIS A 106 -3.09 5.99 -6.85
CA HIS A 106 -3.35 7.16 -7.71
C HIS A 106 -2.28 8.27 -7.62
N SER A 107 -1.16 8.01 -6.93
CA SER A 107 0.04 8.85 -6.92
C SER A 107 -0.14 10.33 -6.52
N THR A 108 -1.17 10.67 -5.73
CA THR A 108 -1.36 12.06 -5.26
C THR A 108 -0.23 12.52 -4.34
N LYS A 109 0.25 11.62 -3.46
CA LYS A 109 1.34 11.89 -2.51
C LYS A 109 2.70 11.88 -3.19
N THR A 110 2.87 11.00 -4.18
CA THR A 110 4.04 10.88 -5.05
C THR A 110 4.46 12.22 -5.62
N ARG A 111 3.50 13.02 -6.08
CA ARG A 111 3.73 14.38 -6.60
C ARG A 111 4.55 15.25 -5.65
N ARG A 112 4.31 15.15 -4.33
CA ARG A 112 5.08 15.90 -3.32
C ARG A 112 6.52 15.43 -3.16
N VAL A 113 6.77 14.14 -3.38
CA VAL A 113 8.13 13.58 -3.37
C VAL A 113 8.86 13.94 -4.65
N LEU A 114 8.19 13.85 -5.80
CA LEU A 114 8.72 14.28 -7.10
C LEU A 114 9.07 15.77 -7.11
N ASP A 115 8.20 16.61 -6.54
CA ASP A 115 8.47 18.04 -6.33
C ASP A 115 9.79 18.28 -5.58
N ALA A 116 10.10 17.47 -4.57
CA ALA A 116 11.34 17.59 -3.80
C ALA A 116 12.56 17.07 -4.57
N LEU A 117 12.38 16.01 -5.37
CA LEU A 117 13.43 15.43 -6.19
C LEU A 117 13.83 16.33 -7.35
N GLU A 118 12.85 16.88 -8.08
CA GLU A 118 13.10 17.82 -9.17
C GLU A 118 13.73 19.13 -8.68
N ASP A 119 13.44 19.56 -7.45
CA ASP A 119 14.14 20.68 -6.80
C ASP A 119 15.62 20.37 -6.51
N ALA A 120 15.92 19.12 -6.13
CA ALA A 120 17.28 18.69 -5.81
C ALA A 120 18.12 18.47 -7.07
N SER A 121 17.54 17.81 -8.08
CA SER A 121 18.18 17.51 -9.36
C SER A 121 17.12 17.22 -10.42
N PRO A 122 16.94 18.07 -11.44
CA PRO A 122 16.02 17.82 -12.54
C PRO A 122 16.33 16.52 -13.28
N GLY A 123 15.31 15.90 -13.87
CA GLY A 123 15.46 14.66 -14.64
C GLY A 123 15.20 13.40 -13.82
N THR A 124 14.28 13.48 -12.85
CA THR A 124 13.94 12.38 -11.95
C THR A 124 13.33 11.21 -12.71
N GLU A 125 13.85 10.01 -12.45
CA GLU A 125 13.23 8.77 -12.88
C GLU A 125 12.22 8.31 -11.82
N TYR A 126 11.01 7.96 -12.24
CA TYR A 126 9.96 7.45 -11.37
C TYR A 126 9.59 6.01 -11.75
N VAL A 127 9.60 5.12 -10.76
CA VAL A 127 9.25 3.71 -10.90
C VAL A 127 8.12 3.36 -9.92
N PRO A 128 6.85 3.47 -10.33
CA PRO A 128 5.74 2.90 -9.58
C PRO A 128 5.76 1.37 -9.66
N ILE A 129 5.69 0.70 -8.51
CA ILE A 129 5.53 -0.75 -8.39
C ILE A 129 4.17 -1.03 -7.77
N ASP A 130 3.28 -1.70 -8.50
CA ASP A 130 1.97 -2.11 -8.00
C ASP A 130 1.55 -3.45 -8.61
N ILE A 131 0.67 -4.18 -7.92
CA ILE A 131 0.11 -5.43 -8.45
C ILE A 131 -1.06 -5.19 -9.42
N SER A 132 -1.61 -3.98 -9.40
CA SER A 132 -2.76 -3.57 -10.20
C SER A 132 -2.37 -2.84 -11.48
N ASP A 133 -3.31 -2.76 -12.42
CA ASP A 133 -3.14 -2.02 -13.67
C ASP A 133 -3.18 -0.50 -13.49
N VAL A 134 -3.28 -0.01 -12.24
CA VAL A 134 -3.24 1.43 -11.90
C VAL A 134 -1.93 2.07 -12.35
N VAL A 135 -0.84 1.31 -12.46
CA VAL A 135 0.43 1.76 -13.03
C VAL A 135 0.25 2.30 -14.45
N GLU A 136 -0.62 1.69 -15.25
CA GLU A 136 -0.87 2.11 -16.64
C GLU A 136 -1.68 3.41 -16.68
N ALA A 137 -2.79 3.47 -15.93
CA ALA A 137 -3.69 4.62 -15.93
C ALA A 137 -3.10 5.85 -15.21
N GLY A 138 -2.40 5.65 -14.09
CA GLY A 138 -1.85 6.73 -13.27
C GLY A 138 -0.62 7.40 -13.87
N ALA A 139 0.26 6.62 -14.50
CA ALA A 139 1.52 7.11 -15.06
C ALA A 139 1.33 8.08 -16.24
N GLY A 140 0.28 7.92 -17.05
CA GLY A 140 -0.01 8.83 -18.16
C GLY A 140 -0.17 10.28 -17.69
N SER A 141 -1.04 10.51 -16.70
CA SER A 141 -1.27 11.85 -16.14
C SER A 141 0.00 12.47 -15.54
N LEU A 142 0.84 11.66 -14.91
CA LEU A 142 2.03 12.13 -14.22
C LEU A 142 3.13 12.57 -15.21
N VAL A 143 3.23 11.88 -16.35
CA VAL A 143 4.15 12.23 -17.44
C VAL A 143 3.79 13.57 -18.08
N ASP A 144 2.50 13.91 -18.12
CA ASP A 144 2.00 15.19 -18.61
C ASP A 144 2.22 16.31 -17.58
N ASP A 145 1.95 16.04 -16.30
CA ASP A 145 2.14 16.98 -15.19
C ASP A 145 3.63 17.32 -14.95
N TYR A 146 4.53 16.38 -15.21
CA TYR A 146 5.98 16.50 -14.96
C TYR A 146 6.81 16.26 -16.24
N PRO A 147 7.06 17.29 -17.06
CA PRO A 147 7.83 17.16 -18.30
C PRO A 147 9.26 16.65 -18.10
N GLY A 148 9.86 16.93 -16.94
CA GLY A 148 11.21 16.49 -16.57
C GLY A 148 11.30 15.04 -16.06
N VAL A 149 10.15 14.40 -15.79
CA VAL A 149 10.11 13.05 -15.20
C VAL A 149 9.95 11.99 -16.29
N ALA A 150 10.73 10.93 -16.17
CA ALA A 150 10.58 9.70 -16.96
C ALA A 150 9.98 8.59 -16.08
N VAL A 151 8.91 7.95 -16.56
CA VAL A 151 8.19 6.93 -15.80
C VAL A 151 8.45 5.53 -16.37
N THR A 152 8.90 4.63 -15.51
CA THR A 152 9.06 3.21 -15.81
C THR A 152 8.24 2.38 -14.81
N GLY A 153 7.00 2.08 -15.16
CA GLY A 153 6.10 1.31 -14.29
C GLY A 153 6.48 -0.16 -14.17
N VAL A 154 6.14 -0.80 -13.06
CA VAL A 154 6.30 -2.25 -12.86
C VAL A 154 5.03 -2.85 -12.27
N VAL A 155 4.38 -3.71 -13.05
CA VAL A 155 3.21 -4.47 -12.62
C VAL A 155 3.66 -5.84 -12.09
N ASP A 156 3.93 -5.89 -10.79
CA ASP A 156 4.37 -7.08 -10.04
C ASP A 156 4.23 -6.87 -8.53
N THR A 157 4.50 -7.91 -7.75
CA THR A 157 4.77 -7.87 -6.32
C THR A 157 5.90 -6.88 -5.97
N TYR A 158 5.90 -6.37 -4.74
CA TYR A 158 6.95 -5.46 -4.24
C TYR A 158 8.35 -6.07 -4.37
N GLU A 159 8.51 -7.35 -3.99
CA GLU A 159 9.78 -8.06 -4.10
C GLU A 159 10.24 -8.22 -5.57
N GLY A 160 9.33 -8.63 -6.46
CA GLY A 160 9.63 -8.75 -7.89
C GLY A 160 10.02 -7.40 -8.51
N GLY A 161 9.27 -6.34 -8.20
CA GLY A 161 9.55 -5.00 -8.68
C GLY A 161 10.88 -4.45 -8.17
N LEU A 162 11.17 -4.60 -6.87
CA LEU A 162 12.45 -4.17 -6.31
C LEU A 162 13.62 -4.97 -6.88
N ALA A 163 13.46 -6.26 -7.13
CA ALA A 163 14.48 -7.08 -7.78
C ALA A 163 14.77 -6.61 -9.22
N LEU A 164 13.74 -6.20 -9.97
CA LEU A 164 13.90 -5.58 -11.29
C LEU A 164 14.66 -4.25 -11.19
N VAL A 165 14.24 -3.37 -10.28
CA VAL A 165 14.85 -2.03 -10.08
C VAL A 165 16.31 -2.11 -9.64
N ARG A 166 16.65 -3.07 -8.78
CA ARG A 166 18.03 -3.29 -8.33
C ARG A 166 18.99 -3.56 -9.50
N GLY A 167 18.49 -4.19 -10.57
CA GLY A 167 19.23 -4.46 -11.80
C GLY A 167 19.31 -3.29 -12.78
N MET A 168 18.66 -2.15 -12.50
CA MET A 168 18.69 -0.97 -13.36
C MET A 168 19.87 -0.06 -13.02
N ASP A 169 20.70 0.24 -14.01
CA ASP A 169 21.74 1.28 -13.92
C ASP A 169 21.11 2.65 -13.66
N GLY A 170 21.85 3.59 -13.07
CA GLY A 170 21.38 4.95 -12.84
C GLY A 170 21.71 5.48 -11.44
N PRO A 171 21.05 6.55 -11.00
CA PRO A 171 21.27 7.13 -9.68
C PRO A 171 20.84 6.17 -8.55
N PRO A 172 21.19 6.48 -7.28
CA PRO A 172 20.61 5.82 -6.12
C PRO A 172 19.08 5.91 -6.10
N ASN A 173 18.44 4.95 -5.45
CA ASN A 173 16.99 4.88 -5.33
C ASN A 173 16.52 5.56 -4.03
N LEU A 174 15.48 6.38 -4.11
CA LEU A 174 14.62 6.71 -2.99
C LEU A 174 13.42 5.77 -3.04
N VAL A 175 13.47 4.70 -2.26
CA VAL A 175 12.34 3.77 -2.13
C VAL A 175 11.30 4.44 -1.22
N ALA A 176 10.06 4.55 -1.66
CA ALA A 176 8.97 5.15 -0.90
C ALA A 176 7.87 4.12 -0.61
N PHE A 177 7.46 4.03 0.65
CA PHE A 177 6.29 3.25 1.06
C PHE A 177 5.42 4.12 1.98
N LEU A 178 4.34 4.64 1.40
CA LEU A 178 3.53 5.71 1.99
C LEU A 178 2.14 5.21 2.38
N GLY A 179 1.44 5.99 3.21
CA GLY A 179 0.04 5.76 3.58
C GLY A 179 -0.15 4.82 4.75
N SER A 180 0.92 4.50 5.48
CA SER A 180 0.89 3.53 6.58
C SER A 180 0.44 2.13 6.15
N SER A 181 0.66 1.76 4.88
CA SER A 181 0.37 0.43 4.34
C SER A 181 1.14 -0.69 5.05
N LEU A 182 2.30 -0.38 5.65
CA LEU A 182 3.01 -1.31 6.55
C LEU A 182 2.15 -1.73 7.75
N GLY A 183 1.26 -0.84 8.21
CA GLY A 183 0.30 -1.12 9.28
C GLY A 183 -0.71 -2.22 8.92
N ASN A 184 -0.82 -2.64 7.66
CA ASN A 184 -1.70 -3.73 7.26
C ASN A 184 -1.08 -5.12 7.45
N MET A 185 0.17 -5.17 7.88
CA MET A 185 0.94 -6.38 8.13
C MET A 185 1.03 -6.62 9.64
N CYS A 186 0.97 -7.88 10.08
CA CYS A 186 1.29 -8.20 11.47
C CYS A 186 2.78 -7.91 11.77
N PRO A 187 3.21 -7.86 13.04
CA PRO A 187 4.59 -7.52 13.40
C PRO A 187 5.64 -8.36 12.66
N ASP A 188 5.45 -9.69 12.57
CA ASP A 188 6.39 -10.59 11.88
C ASP A 188 6.42 -10.32 10.36
N GLU A 189 5.26 -10.09 9.75
CA GLU A 189 5.15 -9.73 8.33
C GLU A 189 5.80 -8.37 8.04
N SER A 190 5.62 -7.39 8.92
CA SER A 190 6.22 -6.07 8.80
C SER A 190 7.74 -6.12 8.91
N ALA A 191 8.28 -6.93 9.82
CA ALA A 191 9.71 -7.15 9.97
C ALA A 191 10.29 -7.84 8.73
N ALA A 192 9.64 -8.90 8.24
CA ALA A 192 10.04 -9.59 7.02
C ALA A 192 9.98 -8.67 5.78
N PHE A 193 8.99 -7.79 5.70
CA PHE A 193 8.88 -6.80 4.63
C PHE A 193 10.05 -5.80 4.67
N LEU A 194 10.39 -5.27 5.85
CA LEU A 194 11.50 -4.32 5.99
C LEU A 194 12.85 -4.97 5.67
N ASP A 195 13.07 -6.21 6.09
CA ASP A 195 14.27 -7.00 5.73
C ASP A 195 14.34 -7.22 4.20
N MET A 196 13.22 -7.58 3.58
CA MET A 196 13.12 -7.72 2.13
C MET A 196 13.49 -6.41 1.42
N VAL A 197 12.91 -5.27 1.83
CA VAL A 197 13.24 -3.95 1.25
C VAL A 197 14.74 -3.67 1.41
N ARG A 198 15.28 -3.82 2.63
CA ARG A 198 16.70 -3.59 2.90
C ARG A 198 17.59 -4.44 2.00
N SER A 199 17.26 -5.72 1.84
CA SER A 199 18.06 -6.68 1.07
C SER A 199 18.17 -6.34 -0.42
N MET A 200 17.20 -5.57 -0.94
CA MET A 200 17.12 -5.12 -2.32
C MET A 200 17.77 -3.75 -2.56
N MET A 201 18.03 -2.97 -1.50
CA MET A 201 18.66 -1.66 -1.58
C MET A 201 20.17 -1.76 -1.83
N ARG A 202 20.68 -0.84 -2.65
CA ARG A 202 22.11 -0.66 -2.94
C ARG A 202 22.74 0.36 -1.98
N PRO A 203 24.08 0.39 -1.87
CA PRO A 203 24.76 1.50 -1.18
C PRO A 203 24.34 2.86 -1.77
N GLY A 204 23.96 3.79 -0.89
CA GLY A 204 23.48 5.12 -1.28
C GLY A 204 21.97 5.22 -1.49
N ASP A 205 21.24 4.10 -1.58
CA ASP A 205 19.78 4.11 -1.62
C ASP A 205 19.22 4.57 -0.26
N MET A 206 18.07 5.24 -0.28
CA MET A 206 17.32 5.67 0.90
C MET A 206 15.90 5.12 0.90
N PHE A 207 15.30 5.03 2.09
CA PHE A 207 13.95 4.55 2.29
C PHE A 207 13.09 5.59 3.00
N LEU A 208 11.99 6.00 2.38
CA LEU A 208 11.01 6.95 2.87
C LEU A 208 9.73 6.20 3.26
N LEU A 209 9.47 6.11 4.57
CA LEU A 209 8.37 5.32 5.13
C LEU A 209 7.36 6.23 5.84
N GLY A 210 6.09 6.14 5.45
CA GLY A 210 4.99 6.82 6.12
C GLY A 210 4.27 5.89 7.11
N LEU A 211 4.12 6.29 8.37
CA LEU A 211 3.46 5.51 9.42
C LEU A 211 2.49 6.35 10.23
N ASP A 212 1.29 5.81 10.40
CA ASP A 212 0.23 6.36 11.24
C ASP A 212 0.51 6.09 12.72
N LEU A 213 0.33 7.10 13.57
CA LEU A 213 0.78 7.02 14.96
C LEU A 213 -0.32 6.58 15.94
N VAL A 214 0.06 6.08 17.11
CA VAL A 214 -0.88 5.89 18.22
C VAL A 214 -1.43 7.25 18.65
N LYS A 215 -2.74 7.33 18.88
CA LYS A 215 -3.46 8.55 19.25
C LYS A 215 -4.81 8.22 19.89
N ASP A 216 -5.61 9.25 20.17
CA ASP A 216 -6.94 9.09 20.76
C ASP A 216 -7.81 8.08 19.98
N ARG A 217 -8.43 7.18 20.74
CA ARG A 217 -9.27 6.09 20.23
C ARG A 217 -10.40 6.61 19.34
N SER A 218 -11.05 7.71 19.72
CA SER A 218 -12.20 8.22 18.95
C SER A 218 -11.78 8.73 17.58
N ILE A 219 -10.57 9.29 17.45
CA ILE A 219 -10.01 9.72 16.16
C ILE A 219 -9.74 8.49 15.28
N LEU A 220 -9.13 7.45 15.86
CA LEU A 220 -8.82 6.21 15.14
C LEU A 220 -10.11 5.50 14.70
N GLU A 221 -11.07 5.30 15.59
CA GLU A 221 -12.31 4.61 15.26
C GLU A 221 -13.16 5.42 14.26
N ALA A 222 -13.20 6.75 14.35
CA ALA A 222 -13.91 7.59 13.39
C ALA A 222 -13.31 7.51 11.99
N ALA A 223 -11.98 7.44 11.86
CA ALA A 223 -11.32 7.32 10.57
C ALA A 223 -11.75 6.04 9.81
N TYR A 224 -12.10 4.96 10.51
CA TYR A 224 -12.52 3.70 9.90
C TYR A 224 -14.03 3.42 10.02
N ASN A 225 -14.78 4.25 10.74
CA ASN A 225 -16.24 4.19 10.85
C ASN A 225 -16.85 5.56 10.47
N ASP A 226 -16.52 6.05 9.28
CA ASP A 226 -16.98 7.35 8.81
C ASP A 226 -18.51 7.47 8.78
N SER A 227 -19.01 8.67 9.10
CA SER A 227 -20.45 8.96 9.17
C SER A 227 -21.17 8.80 7.82
N ALA A 228 -20.44 8.90 6.71
CA ALA A 228 -20.98 8.73 5.35
C ALA A 228 -21.09 7.25 4.92
N GLY A 229 -20.64 6.31 5.76
CA GLY A 229 -20.68 4.86 5.51
C GLY A 229 -19.84 4.40 4.32
N VAL A 230 -18.84 5.18 3.91
CA VAL A 230 -17.98 4.83 2.77
C VAL A 230 -17.08 3.65 3.12
N THR A 231 -16.47 3.64 4.30
CA THR A 231 -15.59 2.57 4.78
C THR A 231 -16.37 1.27 4.99
N ALA A 232 -17.62 1.36 5.48
CA ALA A 232 -18.51 0.20 5.53
C ALA A 232 -18.77 -0.41 4.14
N ARG A 233 -19.05 0.43 3.13
CA ARG A 233 -19.23 -0.03 1.74
C ARG A 233 -17.95 -0.59 1.14
N PHE A 234 -16.79 -0.01 1.47
CA PHE A 234 -15.47 -0.52 1.09
C PHE A 234 -15.23 -1.92 1.67
N ASN A 235 -15.48 -2.10 2.97
CA ASN A 235 -15.33 -3.40 3.62
C ASN A 235 -16.29 -4.44 3.01
N LEU A 236 -17.58 -4.11 2.87
CA LEU A 236 -18.59 -5.00 2.26
C LEU A 236 -18.31 -5.32 0.78
N ASN A 237 -17.51 -4.51 0.08
CA ASN A 237 -17.17 -4.74 -1.33
C ASN A 237 -16.48 -6.10 -1.53
N ILE A 238 -15.71 -6.59 -0.56
CA ILE A 238 -15.04 -7.89 -0.69
C ILE A 238 -16.03 -9.04 -0.89
N LEU A 239 -17.19 -8.99 -0.22
CA LEU A 239 -18.24 -10.00 -0.38
C LEU A 239 -18.86 -9.92 -1.78
N ARG A 240 -19.07 -8.71 -2.31
CA ARG A 240 -19.58 -8.50 -3.68
C ARG A 240 -18.60 -9.02 -4.72
N ARG A 241 -17.31 -8.79 -4.50
CA ARG A 241 -16.23 -9.34 -5.33
C ARG A 241 -16.23 -10.87 -5.32
N ILE A 242 -16.36 -11.48 -4.14
CA ILE A 242 -16.43 -12.94 -4.00
C ILE A 242 -17.68 -13.50 -4.71
N ASN A 243 -18.83 -12.84 -4.60
CA ASN A 243 -20.03 -13.22 -5.36
C ASN A 243 -19.78 -13.22 -6.87
N ARG A 244 -19.21 -12.12 -7.39
CA ARG A 244 -18.95 -11.93 -8.81
C ARG A 244 -17.91 -12.91 -9.36
N GLU A 245 -16.78 -13.07 -8.67
CA GLU A 245 -15.62 -13.81 -9.20
C GLU A 245 -15.66 -15.31 -8.86
N LEU A 246 -16.28 -15.70 -7.74
CA LEU A 246 -16.33 -17.09 -7.28
C LEU A 246 -17.74 -17.69 -7.30
N GLY A 247 -18.72 -16.97 -7.83
CA GLY A 247 -20.11 -17.44 -7.90
C GLY A 247 -20.76 -17.62 -6.53
N ALA A 248 -20.30 -16.88 -5.53
CA ALA A 248 -20.86 -16.94 -4.19
C ALA A 248 -22.21 -16.22 -4.07
N ASP A 249 -22.94 -16.51 -3.00
CA ASP A 249 -24.28 -16.01 -2.72
C ASP A 249 -24.36 -15.20 -1.41
N PHE A 250 -23.31 -14.44 -1.05
CA PHE A 250 -23.36 -13.54 0.11
C PHE A 250 -24.50 -12.51 -0.05
N GLU A 251 -25.44 -12.50 0.89
CA GLU A 251 -26.40 -11.40 1.05
C GLU A 251 -25.77 -10.27 1.87
N THR A 252 -25.13 -9.31 1.19
CA THR A 252 -24.35 -8.26 1.87
C THR A 252 -25.15 -7.38 2.85
N SER A 253 -26.48 -7.33 2.72
CA SER A 253 -27.36 -6.64 3.67
C SER A 253 -27.46 -7.34 5.03
N LEU A 254 -27.07 -8.62 5.12
CA LEU A 254 -27.01 -9.39 6.37
C LEU A 254 -25.66 -9.24 7.08
N PHE A 255 -24.83 -8.28 6.68
CA PHE A 255 -23.54 -8.00 7.30
C PHE A 255 -23.45 -6.54 7.71
N SER A 256 -22.98 -6.29 8.93
CA SER A 256 -22.59 -4.97 9.38
C SER A 256 -21.07 -4.82 9.42
N HIS A 257 -20.62 -3.59 9.26
CA HIS A 257 -19.22 -3.22 9.41
C HIS A 257 -18.91 -2.84 10.85
N GLN A 258 -17.77 -3.29 11.37
CA GLN A 258 -17.20 -2.80 12.62
C GLN A 258 -15.70 -2.55 12.46
N ALA A 259 -15.20 -1.45 13.01
CA ALA A 259 -13.77 -1.17 13.09
C ALA A 259 -13.35 -0.71 14.50
N PRO A 260 -13.35 -1.60 15.52
CA PRO A 260 -12.84 -1.25 16.85
C PRO A 260 -11.33 -0.97 16.85
N TYR A 261 -10.90 -0.09 17.74
CA TYR A 261 -9.49 0.04 18.11
C TYR A 261 -9.15 -0.95 19.23
N ASN A 262 -8.17 -1.82 18.96
CA ASN A 262 -7.56 -2.72 19.93
C ASN A 262 -6.36 -2.01 20.56
N ALA A 263 -6.53 -1.55 21.80
CA ALA A 263 -5.52 -0.77 22.52
C ALA A 263 -4.35 -1.62 23.05
N ASP A 264 -4.54 -2.93 23.21
CA ASP A 264 -3.46 -3.83 23.68
C ASP A 264 -2.43 -4.07 22.57
N GLU A 265 -2.88 -3.99 21.32
CA GLU A 265 -2.12 -4.31 20.11
C GLU A 265 -1.86 -3.09 19.22
N ASP A 266 -2.28 -1.89 19.67
CA ASP A 266 -2.17 -0.62 18.96
C ASP A 266 -2.65 -0.68 17.50
N ARG A 267 -3.83 -1.26 17.24
CA ARG A 267 -4.35 -1.42 15.87
C ARG A 267 -5.84 -1.19 15.75
N ILE A 268 -6.27 -0.69 14.59
CA ILE A 268 -7.66 -0.85 14.16
C ILE A 268 -7.84 -2.25 13.58
N GLU A 269 -8.96 -2.89 13.88
CA GLU A 269 -9.33 -4.19 13.32
C GLU A 269 -10.65 -4.05 12.58
N MET A 270 -10.70 -4.38 11.29
CA MET A 270 -11.93 -4.33 10.50
C MET A 270 -12.58 -5.70 10.44
N TYR A 271 -13.90 -5.70 10.67
CA TYR A 271 -14.73 -6.90 10.63
C TYR A 271 -15.99 -6.69 9.81
N LEU A 272 -16.45 -7.78 9.21
CA LEU A 272 -17.83 -7.97 8.74
C LEU A 272 -18.53 -8.91 9.71
N VAL A 273 -19.64 -8.46 10.29
CA VAL A 273 -20.38 -9.20 11.33
C VAL A 273 -21.70 -9.67 10.77
N SER A 274 -21.96 -10.97 10.87
CA SER A 274 -23.22 -11.58 10.43
C SER A 274 -24.37 -11.14 11.34
N GLU A 275 -25.39 -10.51 10.78
CA GLU A 275 -26.57 -10.04 11.54
C GLU A 275 -27.60 -11.13 11.79
N ASP A 276 -27.54 -12.23 11.03
CA ASP A 276 -28.41 -13.39 11.16
C ASP A 276 -27.64 -14.70 10.94
N ARG A 277 -28.30 -15.84 11.18
CA ARG A 277 -27.82 -17.16 10.81
C ARG A 277 -28.00 -17.35 9.30
N GLN A 278 -26.90 -17.60 8.59
CA GLN A 278 -26.90 -17.74 7.14
C GLN A 278 -25.94 -18.84 6.69
N THR A 279 -26.23 -19.44 5.54
CA THR A 279 -25.33 -20.40 4.89
C THR A 279 -24.98 -19.83 3.52
N VAL A 280 -23.69 -19.60 3.29
CA VAL A 280 -23.17 -19.03 2.05
C VAL A 280 -22.46 -20.13 1.27
N HIS A 281 -22.84 -20.32 0.03
CA HIS A 281 -22.21 -21.24 -0.91
C HIS A 281 -21.17 -20.48 -1.72
N ILE A 282 -19.96 -21.03 -1.84
CA ILE A 282 -18.86 -20.39 -2.57
C ILE A 282 -18.28 -21.42 -3.55
N PRO A 283 -18.97 -21.70 -4.68
CA PRO A 283 -18.57 -22.75 -5.63
C PRO A 283 -17.14 -22.59 -6.15
N GLY A 284 -16.73 -21.36 -6.49
CA GLY A 284 -15.39 -21.06 -7.00
C GLY A 284 -14.26 -21.31 -5.99
N ALA A 285 -14.57 -21.32 -4.69
CA ALA A 285 -13.64 -21.75 -3.63
C ALA A 285 -13.85 -23.20 -3.20
N GLY A 286 -14.97 -23.84 -3.58
CA GLY A 286 -15.33 -25.21 -3.21
C GLY A 286 -15.72 -25.37 -1.74
N ILE A 287 -16.27 -24.32 -1.12
CA ILE A 287 -16.66 -24.34 0.31
C ILE A 287 -18.11 -23.91 0.54
N THR A 288 -18.62 -24.27 1.71
CA THR A 288 -19.89 -23.77 2.25
C THR A 288 -19.62 -23.19 3.63
N LEU A 289 -19.81 -21.88 3.77
CA LEU A 289 -19.62 -21.16 5.01
C LEU A 289 -20.96 -21.13 5.77
N ARG A 290 -20.95 -21.53 7.04
CA ARG A 290 -22.13 -21.46 7.92
C ARG A 290 -21.84 -20.44 9.01
N LEU A 291 -22.60 -19.35 8.99
CA LEU A 291 -22.49 -18.26 9.97
C LEU A 291 -23.69 -18.28 10.91
N ARG A 292 -23.43 -17.97 12.17
CA ARG A 292 -24.41 -17.59 13.18
C ARG A 292 -24.48 -16.07 13.26
N ARG A 293 -25.56 -15.55 13.83
CA ARG A 293 -25.64 -14.15 14.23
C ARG A 293 -24.48 -13.82 15.18
N GLY A 294 -23.75 -12.75 14.89
CA GLY A 294 -22.58 -12.28 15.64
C GLY A 294 -21.24 -12.88 15.19
N ASP A 295 -21.23 -13.89 14.31
CA ASP A 295 -19.96 -14.39 13.75
C ASP A 295 -19.28 -13.27 12.96
N ARG A 296 -17.96 -13.14 13.16
CA ARG A 296 -17.13 -12.08 12.56
C ARG A 296 -16.21 -12.67 11.51
N ILE A 297 -16.07 -11.97 10.39
CA ILE A 297 -15.03 -12.19 9.39
C ILE A 297 -14.06 -11.03 9.52
N HIS A 298 -12.81 -11.32 9.91
CA HIS A 298 -11.73 -10.34 9.92
C HIS A 298 -11.33 -9.97 8.50
N THR A 299 -11.16 -8.68 8.21
CA THR A 299 -10.85 -8.23 6.86
C THR A 299 -9.64 -7.32 6.76
N GLU A 300 -9.24 -6.64 7.84
CA GLU A 300 -8.04 -5.81 7.86
C GLU A 300 -7.53 -5.59 9.30
N ASN A 301 -6.22 -5.49 9.44
CA ASN A 301 -5.60 -4.83 10.56
C ASN A 301 -5.00 -3.52 10.07
N SER A 302 -4.97 -2.49 10.91
CA SER A 302 -4.18 -1.29 10.66
C SER A 302 -3.45 -0.88 11.94
N TYR A 303 -2.23 -1.41 12.11
CA TYR A 303 -1.34 -1.08 13.22
C TYR A 303 -0.92 0.38 13.19
N LYS A 304 -0.82 0.94 14.38
CA LYS A 304 -0.40 2.30 14.70
C LYS A 304 0.88 2.24 15.48
N TYR A 305 1.73 3.24 15.28
CA TYR A 305 3.11 3.19 15.78
C TYR A 305 3.38 4.35 16.73
N THR A 306 4.24 4.13 17.71
CA THR A 306 4.87 5.20 18.48
C THR A 306 6.23 5.52 17.89
N VAL A 307 6.70 6.76 18.05
CA VAL A 307 8.04 7.16 17.57
C VAL A 307 9.16 6.25 18.10
N PRO A 308 9.16 5.80 19.38
CA PRO A 308 10.13 4.81 19.85
C PRO A 308 10.03 3.45 19.15
N GLN A 309 8.82 2.96 18.85
CA GLN A 309 8.63 1.70 18.09
C GLN A 309 9.20 1.85 16.67
N ILE A 310 8.97 2.97 15.98
CA ILE A 310 9.52 3.23 14.64
C ILE A 310 11.05 3.14 14.64
N ARG A 311 11.71 3.78 15.62
CA ARG A 311 13.17 3.76 15.73
C ARG A 311 13.72 2.36 16.03
N THR A 312 13.02 1.61 16.87
CA THR A 312 13.36 0.23 17.22
C THR A 312 13.24 -0.67 16.00
N MET A 313 12.10 -0.63 15.32
CA MET A 313 11.81 -1.37 14.10
C MET A 313 12.83 -1.07 12.99
N ALA A 314 13.16 0.21 12.79
CA ALA A 314 14.19 0.61 11.81
C ALA A 314 15.56 -0.01 12.14
N ARG A 315 16.01 0.12 13.39
CA ARG A 315 17.30 -0.43 13.83
C ARG A 315 17.33 -1.96 13.67
N ASP A 316 16.27 -2.64 14.08
CA ASP A 316 16.21 -4.10 14.07
C ASP A 316 16.17 -4.65 12.62
N ALA A 317 15.61 -3.88 11.68
CA ALA A 317 15.66 -4.15 10.24
C ALA A 317 16.97 -3.67 9.56
N GLY A 318 17.96 -3.21 10.32
CA GLY A 318 19.26 -2.78 9.77
C GLY A 318 19.23 -1.42 9.07
N PHE A 319 18.35 -0.52 9.49
CA PHE A 319 18.27 0.87 9.01
C PHE A 319 18.75 1.87 10.06
N ALA A 320 19.46 2.90 9.61
CA ALA A 320 19.74 4.11 10.36
C ALA A 320 18.69 5.18 10.03
N VAL A 321 18.03 5.73 11.05
CA VAL A 321 17.06 6.82 10.88
C VAL A 321 17.80 8.14 10.65
N ARG A 322 17.75 8.66 9.42
CA ARG A 322 18.33 9.95 9.07
C ARG A 322 17.47 11.11 9.55
N ARG A 323 16.17 11.02 9.31
CA ARG A 323 15.22 12.06 9.73
C ARG A 323 13.84 11.48 9.95
N LEU A 324 13.13 12.01 10.94
CA LEU A 324 11.73 11.69 11.21
C LEU A 324 10.97 13.01 11.33
N TRP A 325 9.94 13.15 10.52
CA TRP A 325 9.05 14.31 10.51
C TRP A 325 7.67 13.91 11.01
N LEU A 326 7.04 14.82 11.75
CA LEU A 326 5.70 14.69 12.27
C LEU A 326 4.86 15.86 11.75
N ASP A 327 3.56 15.65 11.61
CA ASP A 327 2.64 16.77 11.51
C ASP A 327 2.51 17.50 12.86
N LYS A 328 1.92 18.69 12.85
CA LYS A 328 1.76 19.52 14.05
C LYS A 328 0.96 18.83 15.17
N GLY A 329 0.05 17.93 14.83
CA GLY A 329 -0.78 17.19 15.78
C GLY A 329 -0.14 15.88 16.25
N GLY A 330 1.03 15.48 15.72
CA GLY A 330 1.66 14.20 16.05
C GLY A 330 0.78 13.00 15.65
N LEU A 331 0.01 13.13 14.59
CA LEU A 331 -0.92 12.10 14.11
C LEU A 331 -0.24 11.10 13.17
N PHE A 332 0.73 11.56 12.39
CA PHE A 332 1.38 10.77 11.36
C PHE A 332 2.87 11.08 11.33
N SER A 333 3.66 10.11 10.88
CA SER A 333 5.10 10.27 10.69
C SER A 333 5.52 9.95 9.27
N VAL A 334 6.52 10.69 8.78
CA VAL A 334 7.29 10.32 7.60
C VAL A 334 8.74 10.18 8.04
N THR A 335 9.35 9.03 7.77
CA THR A 335 10.70 8.71 8.24
C THR A 335 11.59 8.42 7.05
N LEU A 336 12.68 9.18 6.92
CA LEU A 336 13.77 8.93 5.98
C LEU A 336 14.85 8.11 6.68
N MET A 337 15.21 7.00 6.06
CA MET A 337 16.16 6.02 6.56
C MET A 337 17.15 5.62 5.47
N GLU A 338 18.27 5.07 5.89
CA GLU A 338 19.25 4.44 4.99
C GLU A 338 19.72 3.12 5.58
N PRO A 339 20.26 2.20 4.78
CA PRO A 339 20.90 1.00 5.31
C PRO A 339 22.03 1.35 6.28
N ALA A 340 22.04 0.71 7.47
CA ALA A 340 23.02 0.93 8.53
C ALA A 340 24.40 0.31 8.23
#